data_AF-A0A349V2B7-F1
#
_entry.id   AF-A0A349V2B7-F1
#
_cell.length_a   1.000
_cell.length_b   1.000
_cell.length_c   1.000
_cell.angle_alpha   90.00
_cell.angle_beta   90.00
_cell.angle_gamma   90.00
#
_symmetry.space_group_name_H-M   'P 1'
#
loop_
_entity.id
_entity.type
_entity.pdbx_description
1 polymer ?
#
loop_
_entity_poly.entity_id
_entity_poly.type
_entity_poly.pdbx_seq_one_letter_code
_entity_poly.pdbx_strand_id
1 'polypeptide(L)' 'LRQHGLTITAHPFPDHHQFCADDIPAETTVLMTEKDAVKCGRFASDRCWSVSQVTEIPEELIDKLESVIHQTGQVNLSA' A
#
# COMPACT_ATOMS: atom_id res chain seq x y z
N LEU A 1 -2.48 4.59 -13.16
CA LEU A 1 -3.85 5.15 -13.34
C LEU A 1 -3.98 6.13 -14.52
N ARG A 2 -3.22 7.23 -14.60
CA ARG A 2 -3.27 8.15 -15.77
C ARG A 2 -2.96 7.46 -17.12
N GLN A 3 -2.02 6.52 -17.11
CA GLN A 3 -1.69 5.68 -18.28
C GLN A 3 -2.87 4.79 -18.73
N HIS A 4 -3.87 4.55 -17.88
CA HIS A 4 -5.10 3.84 -18.23
C HIS A 4 -6.23 4.79 -18.68
N GLY A 5 -5.93 6.05 -19.01
CA GLY A 5 -6.90 7.01 -19.53
C GLY A 5 -7.77 7.70 -18.49
N LEU A 6 -7.49 7.52 -17.19
CA LEU A 6 -8.25 8.17 -16.12
C LEU A 6 -7.81 9.63 -15.90
N THR A 7 -8.78 10.53 -15.78
CA THR A 7 -8.57 11.90 -15.29
C THR A 7 -8.68 11.89 -13.76
N ILE A 8 -7.62 12.32 -13.07
CA ILE A 8 -7.47 12.12 -11.62
C ILE A 8 -7.08 13.42 -10.93
N THR A 9 -7.85 13.78 -9.92
CA THR A 9 -7.47 14.78 -8.90
C THR A 9 -6.79 14.03 -7.75
N ALA A 10 -5.48 14.22 -7.60
CA ALA A 10 -4.69 13.52 -6.58
C ALA A 10 -4.81 14.20 -5.21
N HIS A 11 -5.00 13.40 -4.17
CA HIS A 11 -5.01 13.82 -2.77
C HIS A 11 -3.93 13.02 -2.01
N PRO A 12 -2.67 13.49 -2.00
CA PRO A 12 -1.59 12.79 -1.31
C PRO A 12 -1.71 12.97 0.20
N PHE A 13 -1.53 11.87 0.93
CA PHE A 13 -1.48 11.84 2.39
C PHE A 13 -0.09 11.38 2.86
N PRO A 14 0.36 11.81 4.06
CA PRO A 14 1.61 11.32 4.62
C PRO A 14 1.54 9.81 4.91
N ASP A 15 2.70 9.16 4.99
CA ASP A 15 2.72 7.78 5.46
C ASP A 15 2.19 7.71 6.89
N HIS A 16 1.48 6.62 7.20
CA HIS A 16 0.73 6.46 8.45
C HIS A 16 -0.37 7.52 8.73
N HIS A 17 -0.87 8.23 7.72
CA HIS A 17 -2.04 9.10 7.89
C HIS A 17 -3.20 8.38 8.58
N GLN A 18 -3.79 9.05 9.57
CA GLN A 18 -4.98 8.61 10.28
C GLN A 18 -6.20 9.18 9.56
N PHE A 19 -6.76 8.38 8.67
CA PHE A 19 -7.92 8.79 7.88
C PHE A 19 -9.16 9.01 8.75
N CYS A 20 -9.92 10.03 8.40
CA CYS A 20 -11.24 10.35 8.96
C CYS A 20 -12.29 10.48 7.84
N ALA A 21 -13.57 10.61 8.21
CA ALA A 21 -14.65 10.70 7.23
C ALA A 21 -14.53 11.94 6.30
N ASP A 22 -14.02 13.05 6.83
CA ASP A 22 -13.85 14.29 6.07
C ASP A 22 -12.74 14.20 5.00
N ASP A 23 -11.85 13.21 5.09
CA ASP A 23 -10.83 12.93 4.08
C ASP A 23 -11.42 12.28 2.81
N ILE A 24 -12.68 11.80 2.86
CA ILE A 24 -13.35 11.10 1.75
C ILE A 24 -14.39 12.02 1.10
N PRO A 25 -14.16 12.44 -0.16
CA PRO A 25 -15.15 13.21 -0.91
C PRO A 25 -16.48 12.46 -1.08
N ALA A 26 -17.59 13.11 -0.72
CA ALA A 26 -18.93 12.50 -0.78
C ALA A 26 -19.46 12.33 -2.22
N GLU A 27 -19.11 13.24 -3.13
CA GLU A 27 -19.75 13.37 -4.45
C GLU A 27 -18.96 12.73 -5.60
N THR A 28 -17.79 12.17 -5.34
CA THR A 28 -16.89 11.67 -6.40
C THR A 28 -16.41 10.25 -6.12
N THR A 29 -16.12 9.49 -7.17
CA THR A 29 -15.45 8.20 -7.04
C THR A 29 -14.07 8.37 -6.44
N VAL A 30 -13.78 7.59 -5.40
CA VAL A 30 -12.48 7.59 -4.71
C VAL A 30 -11.75 6.31 -5.04
N LEU A 31 -10.54 6.45 -5.58
CA LEU A 31 -9.61 5.34 -5.76
C LEU A 31 -8.51 5.44 -4.72
N MET A 32 -8.21 4.34 -4.04
CA MET A 32 -7.16 4.27 -3.02
C MET A 32 -6.38 2.96 -3.11
N THR A 33 -5.29 2.85 -2.35
CA THR A 33 -4.56 1.58 -2.22
C THR A 33 -5.34 0.61 -1.33
N GLU A 34 -5.07 -0.69 -1.42
CA GLU A 34 -5.64 -1.69 -0.50
C GLU A 34 -5.29 -1.38 0.97
N LYS A 35 -4.07 -0.85 1.24
CA LYS A 35 -3.65 -0.40 2.56
C LYS A 35 -4.59 0.68 3.12
N ASP A 36 -4.90 1.68 2.33
CA ASP A 36 -5.74 2.79 2.77
C ASP A 36 -7.20 2.37 2.86
N ALA A 37 -7.67 1.46 2.01
CA ALA A 37 -9.02 0.89 2.12
C ALA A 37 -9.25 0.17 3.46
N VAL A 38 -8.25 -0.56 3.97
CA VAL A 38 -8.32 -1.17 5.32
C VAL A 38 -8.45 -0.11 6.40
N LYS A 39 -7.73 1.02 6.29
CA LYS A 39 -7.83 2.14 7.25
C LYS A 39 -9.18 2.86 7.15
N CYS A 40 -9.71 2.99 5.93
CA CYS A 40 -10.91 3.74 5.63
C CYS A 40 -12.22 2.98 5.85
N GLY A 41 -12.17 1.68 6.11
CA GLY A 41 -13.35 0.81 6.12
C GLY A 41 -14.52 1.26 7.00
N ARG A 42 -14.28 2.07 8.05
CA ARG A 42 -15.35 2.57 8.94
C ARG A 42 -16.17 3.73 8.35
N PHE A 43 -15.67 4.40 7.32
CA PHE A 43 -16.30 5.57 6.69
C PHE A 43 -16.32 5.47 5.15
N ALA A 44 -15.89 4.34 4.59
CA ALA A 44 -15.95 4.06 3.17
C ALA A 44 -17.42 3.96 2.69
N SER A 45 -17.71 4.60 1.56
CA SER A 45 -18.98 4.49 0.85
C SER A 45 -18.87 3.52 -0.33
N ASP A 46 -19.99 3.28 -1.01
CA ASP A 46 -20.07 2.52 -2.28
C ASP A 46 -19.25 3.14 -3.43
N ARG A 47 -18.80 4.39 -3.27
CA ARG A 47 -17.94 5.11 -4.24
C ARG A 47 -16.45 4.91 -3.98
N CYS A 48 -16.07 4.25 -2.89
CA CYS A 48 -14.69 3.99 -2.52
C CYS A 48 -14.23 2.65 -3.09
N TRP A 49 -13.16 2.67 -3.88
CA TRP A 49 -12.58 1.49 -4.52
C TRP A 49 -11.09 1.37 -4.18
N SER A 50 -10.66 0.18 -3.78
CA SER A 50 -9.25 -0.15 -3.75
C SER A 50 -8.78 -0.58 -5.13
N VAL A 51 -7.63 -0.08 -5.56
CA VAL A 51 -6.96 -0.53 -6.77
C VAL A 51 -6.00 -1.64 -6.39
N SER A 52 -6.32 -2.87 -6.80
CA SER A 52 -5.44 -4.01 -6.56
C SER A 52 -4.17 -3.89 -7.40
N GLN A 53 -3.03 -4.17 -6.79
CA GLN A 53 -1.74 -4.19 -7.45
C GLN A 53 -1.19 -5.62 -7.42
N VAL A 54 -0.95 -6.18 -8.60
CA VAL A 54 -0.22 -7.43 -8.74
C VAL A 54 1.26 -7.11 -8.94
N THR A 55 2.11 -7.73 -8.14
CA THR A 55 3.56 -7.66 -8.30
C THR A 55 4.11 -9.06 -8.38
N GLU A 56 4.89 -9.34 -9.42
CA GLU A 56 5.66 -10.59 -9.53
C GLU A 56 6.97 -10.42 -8.76
N ILE A 57 7.27 -11.39 -7.90
CA ILE A 57 8.52 -11.42 -7.14
C ILE A 57 9.50 -12.29 -7.92
N PRO A 58 10.64 -11.75 -8.39
CA PRO A 58 11.66 -12.55 -9.05
C PRO A 58 12.24 -13.59 -8.09
N GLU A 59 12.47 -14.82 -8.58
CA GLU A 59 13.03 -15.91 -7.77
C GLU A 59 14.40 -15.54 -7.19
N GLU A 60 15.24 -14.84 -7.96
CA GLU A 60 16.56 -14.37 -7.52
C GLU A 60 16.50 -13.42 -6.32
N LEU A 61 15.38 -12.69 -6.15
CA LEU A 61 15.18 -11.84 -4.98
C LEU A 61 14.95 -12.69 -3.73
N ILE A 62 14.25 -13.82 -3.85
CA ILE A 62 13.98 -14.75 -2.76
C ILE A 62 15.29 -15.36 -2.27
N ASP A 63 16.09 -15.92 -3.19
CA ASP A 63 17.41 -16.51 -2.88
C ASP A 63 18.32 -15.51 -2.13
N LYS A 64 18.31 -14.25 -2.59
CA LYS A 64 19.11 -13.19 -1.98
C LYS A 64 18.59 -12.82 -0.58
N LEU A 65 17.27 -12.76 -0.40
CA LEU A 65 16.66 -12.51 0.91
C LEU A 65 17.03 -13.61 1.90
N GLU A 66 16.96 -14.87 1.51
CA GLU A 66 17.36 -16.01 2.35
C GLU A 66 18.82 -15.88 2.78
N SER A 67 19.72 -15.58 1.84
CA SER A 67 21.13 -15.40 2.14
C SER A 67 21.37 -14.29 3.18
N VAL A 68 20.67 -13.16 3.08
CA VAL A 68 20.81 -12.04 4.04
C VAL A 68 20.26 -12.39 5.41
N ILE A 69 19.11 -13.06 5.49
CA ILE A 69 18.50 -13.49 6.76
C ILE A 69 19.43 -14.48 7.48
N HIS A 70 20.01 -15.44 6.75
CA HIS A 70 20.92 -16.43 7.32
C HIS A 70 22.30 -15.87 7.72
N GLN A 71 22.81 -14.85 7.03
CA GLN A 71 24.05 -14.16 7.41
C GLN A 71 23.88 -13.35 8.71
N THR A 72 22.70 -12.79 8.95
CA THR A 72 22.44 -11.96 10.14
C THR A 72 22.28 -12.78 11.42
N GLY A 73 21.98 -14.08 11.31
CA GLY A 73 21.89 -15.03 12.44
C GLY A 73 23.23 -15.54 12.99
N GLN A 74 24.37 -15.20 12.37
CA GLN A 74 25.71 -15.65 12.80
C GLN A 74 26.56 -14.56 13.48
N VAL A 75 26.00 -13.40 13.82
CA VAL A 75 26.75 -12.35 14.52
C VAL A 75 26.19 -12.17 15.93
N ASN A 76 27.04 -12.48 16.92
CA ASN A 76 26.89 -12.33 18.39
C ASN A 76 26.62 -13.60 19.22
N LEU A 77 27.60 -14.50 19.28
CA LEU A 77 27.81 -15.42 20.41
C LEU A 77 29.32 -15.63 20.65
N SER A 78 30.02 -14.55 21.00
CA SER A 78 31.34 -14.63 21.65
C SER A 78 31.72 -13.28 22.29
N ALA A 79 31.38 -13.12 23.56
CA ALA A 79 32.14 -12.33 24.55
C ALA A 79 31.70 -12.77 25.95
#